data_AF-A0A951AG10-F1
#
_entry.id   AF-A0A951AG10-F1
#
_cell.length_a   1.000
_cell.length_b   1.000
_cell.length_c   1.000
_cell.angle_alpha   90.00
_cell.angle_beta   90.00
_cell.angle_gamma   90.00
#
_symmetry.space_group_name_H-M   'P 1'
#
loop_
_entity.id
_entity.type
_entity.pdbx_description
1 polymer ?
#
loop_
_entity_poly.entity_id
_entity_poly.type
_entity_poly.pdbx_seq_one_letter_code
_entity_poly.pdbx_strand_id
1 'polypeptide(L)' 'DVYRVALAWLLQRSPVMLPIPGTQNIQHLEDNCAASKMKLTADEWKSLAA' A
#
# COMPACT_ATOMS: atom_id res chain seq x y z
N ASP A 1 -1.96 -3.46 9.39
CA ASP A 1 -2.45 -2.17 8.82
C ASP A 1 -1.39 -1.23 8.26
N VAL A 2 -0.32 -0.86 8.98
CA VAL A 2 0.68 0.11 8.46
C VAL A 2 1.27 -0.32 7.10
N TYR A 3 1.61 -1.60 6.93
CA TYR A 3 2.11 -2.16 5.65
C TYR A 3 1.09 -2.01 4.51
N ARG A 4 -0.18 -2.26 4.82
CA ARG A 4 -1.28 -2.12 3.86
C ARG A 4 -1.43 -0.67 3.39
N VAL A 5 -1.42 0.29 4.33
CA VAL A 5 -1.53 1.73 4.04
C VAL A 5 -0.32 2.22 3.22
N ALA A 6 0.89 1.81 3.59
CA ALA A 6 2.11 2.18 2.87
C ALA A 6 2.10 1.65 1.41
N LEU A 7 1.69 0.40 1.20
CA LEU A 7 1.59 -0.18 -0.14
C LEU A 7 0.45 0.45 -0.95
N ALA A 8 -0.71 0.72 -0.34
CA ALA A 8 -1.81 1.41 -1.00
C ALA A 8 -1.41 2.81 -1.46
N TRP A 9 -0.65 3.53 -0.63
CA TRP A 9 -0.08 4.82 -0.99
C TRP A 9 0.86 4.72 -2.20
N LEU A 10 1.80 3.77 -2.16
CA LEU A 10 2.77 3.56 -3.24
C LEU A 10 2.07 3.17 -4.56
N LEU A 11 1.11 2.25 -4.51
CA LEU A 11 0.34 1.78 -5.67
C LEU A 11 -0.46 2.89 -6.35
N GLN A 12 -0.87 3.94 -5.62
CA GLN A 12 -1.59 5.08 -6.19
C GLN A 12 -0.69 6.12 -6.86
N ARG A 13 0.64 6.09 -6.66
CA ARG A 13 1.57 7.05 -7.30
C ARG A 13 1.63 6.94 -8.81
N SER A 14 1.42 5.75 -9.37
CA SER A 14 1.54 5.53 -10.80
C SER A 14 0.75 4.30 -11.23
N PRO A 15 0.07 4.33 -12.39
CA PRO A 15 -0.64 3.17 -12.91
C PRO A 15 0.27 2.01 -13.30
N VAL A 16 1.59 2.24 -13.43
CA VAL A 16 2.59 1.21 -13.74
C VAL A 16 3.44 0.83 -12.53
N MET A 17 3.05 1.22 -11.32
CA MET A 17 3.77 0.87 -10.10
C MET A 17 3.51 -0.59 -9.71
N LEU A 18 4.55 -1.41 -9.67
CA LEU A 18 4.50 -2.82 -9.26
C LEU A 18 5.51 -3.13 -8.14
N PRO A 19 5.17 -2.90 -6.87
CA PRO A 19 6.06 -3.25 -5.76
C PRO A 19 6.13 -4.78 -5.57
N ILE A 20 7.29 -5.29 -5.13
CA ILE A 20 7.53 -6.72 -4.84
C ILE A 20 7.82 -6.87 -3.33
N PRO A 21 6.83 -6.69 -2.45
CA PRO A 21 7.07 -6.69 -1.02
C PRO A 21 7.32 -8.12 -0.52
N GLY A 22 8.47 -8.33 0.12
CA GLY A 22 8.79 -9.57 0.83
C GLY A 22 8.33 -9.56 2.28
N THR A 23 7.95 -10.71 2.80
CA THR A 23 7.65 -10.92 4.23
C THR A 23 7.78 -12.39 4.61
N GLN A 24 8.13 -12.67 5.87
CA GLN A 24 8.07 -14.01 6.48
C GLN A 24 6.86 -14.17 7.42
N ASN A 25 6.09 -13.10 7.64
CA ASN A 25 4.90 -13.08 8.48
C ASN A 25 3.63 -13.19 7.61
N ILE A 26 2.75 -14.14 7.95
CA ILE A 26 1.50 -14.41 7.22
C ILE A 26 0.54 -13.22 7.28
N GLN A 27 0.43 -12.53 8.42
CA GLN A 27 -0.43 -11.36 8.55
C GLN A 27 0.01 -10.22 7.62
N HIS A 28 1.33 -10.03 7.47
CA HIS A 28 1.86 -9.04 6.52
C HIS A 28 1.60 -9.46 5.07
N LEU A 29 1.63 -10.76 4.76
CA LEU A 29 1.29 -11.25 3.43
C LEU A 29 -0.17 -10.89 3.08
N GLU A 30 -1.09 -11.10 4.03
CA GLU A 30 -2.49 -10.72 3.88
C GLU A 30 -2.65 -9.20 3.69
N ASP A 31 -1.93 -8.39 4.48
CA ASP A 31 -1.90 -6.94 4.34
C ASP A 31 -1.38 -6.49 2.96
N ASN A 32 -0.31 -7.11 2.47
CA ASN A 32 0.28 -6.80 1.17
C ASN A 32 -0.73 -7.06 0.04
N CYS A 33 -1.43 -8.20 0.09
CA CYS A 33 -2.48 -8.55 -0.88
C CYS A 33 -3.67 -7.58 -0.82
N ALA A 34 -4.11 -7.22 0.39
CA ALA A 34 -5.24 -6.33 0.60
C ALA A 34 -4.97 -4.88 0.15
N ALA A 35 -3.71 -4.43 0.16
CA ALA A 35 -3.33 -3.07 -0.23
C ALA A 35 -3.79 -2.70 -1.66
N SER A 36 -3.78 -3.67 -2.59
CA SER A 36 -4.22 -3.47 -3.98
C SER A 36 -5.69 -3.03 -4.12
N LYS A 37 -6.52 -3.37 -3.14
CA LYS A 37 -7.96 -3.06 -3.11
C LYS A 37 -8.26 -1.78 -2.32
N MET A 38 -7.26 -1.24 -1.61
CA MET A 38 -7.42 -0.09 -0.76
C MET A 38 -7.27 1.21 -1.56
N LYS A 39 -8.29 2.07 -1.51
CA LYS A 39 -8.25 3.41 -2.08
C LYS A 39 -8.22 4.44 -0.96
N LEU A 40 -7.05 5.01 -0.72
CA LEU A 40 -6.87 6.24 0.04
C LEU A 40 -7.61 7.40 -0.65
N THR A 41 -8.20 8.28 0.15
CA THR A 41 -8.67 9.58 -0.31
C THR A 41 -7.49 10.45 -0.76
N ALA A 42 -7.78 11.51 -1.52
CA ALA A 42 -6.74 12.44 -1.97
C ALA A 42 -5.98 13.07 -0.79
N ASP A 43 -6.66 13.35 0.33
CA ASP A 43 -6.06 13.99 1.50
C ASP A 43 -5.20 13.01 2.30
N GLU A 44 -5.68 11.76 2.51
CA GLU A 44 -4.87 10.70 3.11
C GLU A 44 -3.64 10.41 2.26
N TRP A 45 -3.79 10.31 0.94
CA TRP A 45 -2.68 10.03 0.05
C TRP A 45 -1.63 11.17 0.06
N LYS A 46 -2.07 12.43 0.03
CA LYS A 46 -1.16 13.59 0.09
C LYS A 46 -0.45 13.71 1.43
N SER A 47 -1.14 13.46 2.54
CA SER A 47 -0.57 13.63 3.89
C SER A 47 0.55 12.65 4.24
N LEU A 48 0.64 11.52 3.52
CA LEU A 48 1.68 10.52 3.69
C LEU A 48 2.97 10.80 2.88
N ALA A 49 2.98 11.85 2.04
CA ALA A 49 4.03 12.13 1.06
C ALA A 49 5.13 13.12 1.53
N ALA A 50 5.48 13.09 2.82
CA ALA A 50 6.49 13.99 3.41
C ALA A 50 7.80 14.08 2.59
#